data_AF-W4EWJ2-F1
#
_entry.id   AF-W4EWJ2-F1
#
_cell.length_a   1.000
_cell.length_b   1.000
_cell.length_c   1.000
_cell.angle_alpha   90.00
_cell.angle_beta   90.00
_cell.angle_gamma   90.00
#
_symmetry.space_group_name_H-M   'P 1'
#
loop_
_entity.id
_entity.type
_entity.pdbx_description
1 polymer ?
#
loop_
_entity_poly.entity_id
_entity_poly.type
_entity_poly.pdbx_seq_one_letter_code
_entity_poly.pdbx_strand_id
1 'polypeptide(L)'
;MKSTGIVRKVDELGRVVIPVELRRGLGIGERDPLEIYVDGNQIVLQKYQPNVEREDVTKGLEKLKELVSSTDKDVLERAIKLIK
;
A
#
# COMPACT_ATOMS: atom_id res chain seq x y z
N MET A 1 6.18 -10.49 -16.04
CA MET A 1 7.21 -10.50 -14.97
C MET A 1 8.56 -10.18 -15.58
N LYS A 2 9.37 -9.32 -14.96
CA LYS A 2 10.77 -9.11 -15.36
C LYS A 2 11.65 -9.96 -14.45
N SER A 3 12.45 -10.86 -15.02
CA SER A 3 13.43 -11.62 -14.24
C SER A 3 14.65 -10.74 -13.96
N THR A 4 15.05 -10.66 -12.69
CA THR A 4 16.28 -9.96 -12.29
C THR A 4 17.50 -10.88 -12.34
N GLY A 5 17.30 -12.20 -12.41
CA GLY A 5 18.37 -13.21 -12.37
C GLY A 5 19.14 -13.29 -11.05
N ILE A 6 18.70 -12.56 -10.01
CA ILE A 6 19.41 -12.50 -8.73
C ILE A 6 18.95 -13.64 -7.84
N VAL A 7 19.90 -14.44 -7.35
CA VAL A 7 19.64 -15.54 -6.41
C VAL A 7 20.22 -15.19 -5.04
N ARG A 8 19.42 -15.37 -3.99
CA ARG A 8 19.86 -15.18 -2.60
C ARG A 8 19.49 -16.40 -1.76
N LYS A 9 20.41 -16.81 -0.89
CA LYS A 9 20.14 -17.84 0.11
C LYS A 9 19.24 -17.28 1.20
N VAL A 10 18.36 -18.14 1.70
CA VAL A 10 17.59 -17.91 2.91
C VAL A 10 18.51 -18.14 4.10
N ASP A 11 18.37 -17.31 5.14
CA ASP A 11 19.12 -17.52 6.39
C ASP A 11 18.47 -18.57 7.30
N GLU A 12 19.06 -18.80 8.48
CA GLU A 12 18.60 -19.81 9.43
C GLU A 12 17.18 -19.57 9.98
N LEU A 13 16.67 -18.33 9.86
CA LEU A 13 15.36 -17.92 10.35
C LEU A 13 14.32 -17.75 9.23
N GLY A 14 14.66 -18.06 7.99
CA GLY A 14 13.73 -17.91 6.87
C GLY A 14 13.75 -16.52 6.21
N ARG A 15 14.69 -15.64 6.56
CA ARG A 15 14.75 -14.28 5.99
C ARG A 15 15.52 -14.27 4.68
N VAL A 16 15.11 -13.41 3.77
CA VAL A 16 15.79 -13.14 2.50
C VAL A 16 16.20 -11.67 2.43
N VAL A 17 17.37 -11.40 1.85
CA VAL A 17 17.86 -10.04 1.65
C VAL A 17 17.39 -9.52 0.29
N ILE A 18 16.78 -8.33 0.28
CA ILE A 18 16.44 -7.62 -0.95
C ILE A 18 17.67 -6.81 -1.42
N PRO A 19 18.20 -7.06 -2.64
CA PRO A 19 19.31 -6.31 -3.22
C PRO A 19 19.09 -4.79 -3.19
N VAL A 20 20.18 -4.04 -3.02
CA VAL A 20 20.11 -2.57 -2.86
C VAL A 20 19.56 -1.88 -4.12
N GLU A 21 19.81 -2.45 -5.30
CA GLU A 21 19.32 -1.95 -6.58
C GLU A 21 17.79 -2.02 -6.65
N LEU A 22 17.20 -3.13 -6.20
CA LEU A 22 15.74 -3.29 -6.14
C LEU A 22 15.12 -2.38 -5.09
N ARG A 23 15.77 -2.24 -3.93
CA ARG A 23 15.32 -1.30 -2.89
C ARG A 23 15.27 0.14 -3.42
N ARG A 24 16.32 0.60 -4.11
CA ARG A 24 16.35 1.94 -4.70
C ARG A 24 15.32 2.11 -5.81
N GLY A 25 15.19 1.13 -6.70
CA GLY A 25 14.23 1.16 -7.80
C GLY A 25 12.77 1.17 -7.35
N LEU A 26 12.46 0.47 -6.26
CA LEU A 26 11.11 0.40 -5.68
C LEU A 26 10.86 1.42 -4.55
N GLY A 27 11.87 2.22 -4.19
CA GLY A 27 11.79 3.17 -3.09
C GLY A 27 11.49 2.53 -1.74
N ILE A 28 12.11 1.37 -1.45
CA ILE A 28 11.99 0.65 -0.17
C ILE A 28 13.13 1.10 0.75
N GLY A 29 12.79 1.88 1.77
CA GLY A 29 13.70 2.37 2.79
C GLY A 29 14.03 1.34 3.88
N GLU A 30 14.85 1.76 4.84
CA GLU A 30 15.08 0.97 6.05
C GLU A 30 13.83 0.95 6.91
N ARG A 31 13.44 -0.23 7.40
CA ARG A 31 12.23 -0.46 8.21
C ARG A 31 10.91 -0.15 7.51
N ASP A 32 10.92 0.06 6.19
CA ASP A 32 9.69 0.17 5.42
C ASP A 32 8.89 -1.14 5.52
N PRO A 33 7.60 -1.07 5.86
CA PRO A 33 6.77 -2.26 5.91
C PRO A 33 6.53 -2.79 4.48
N LEU A 34 6.62 -4.10 4.34
CA LEU A 34 6.29 -4.81 3.11
C LEU A 34 5.17 -5.80 3.41
N GLU A 35 4.24 -5.89 2.48
CA GLU A 35 3.17 -6.87 2.51
C GLU A 35 3.56 -8.09 1.70
N ILE A 36 3.22 -9.27 2.22
CA ILE A 36 3.57 -10.56 1.65
C ILE A 36 2.30 -11.22 1.14
N TYR A 37 2.27 -11.47 -0.17
CA TYR A 37 1.19 -12.19 -0.85
C TYR A 37 1.70 -13.53 -1.37
N VAL A 38 0.78 -14.47 -1.51
CA VAL A 38 1.03 -15.79 -2.11
C VAL A 38 0.19 -15.90 -3.38
N ASP A 39 0.86 -16.12 -4.51
CA ASP A 39 0.23 -16.38 -5.81
C ASP A 39 0.71 -17.74 -6.34
N GLY A 40 -0.12 -18.77 -6.14
CA GLY A 40 0.23 -20.15 -6.42
C GLY A 40 1.49 -20.58 -5.65
N ASN A 41 2.60 -20.78 -6.37
CA ASN A 41 3.90 -21.15 -5.81
C ASN A 41 4.91 -19.99 -5.79
N GLN A 42 4.42 -18.75 -5.83
CA GLN A 42 5.24 -17.54 -5.83
C GLN A 42 4.93 -16.69 -4.60
N ILE A 43 5.98 -16.08 -4.04
CA ILE A 43 5.87 -15.04 -3.02
C ILE A 43 5.96 -13.69 -3.72
N VAL A 44 4.96 -12.83 -3.52
CA VAL A 44 4.93 -11.47 -4.06
C VAL A 44 5.09 -10.49 -2.90
N LEU A 45 6.07 -9.60 -3.01
CA LEU A 45 6.32 -8.54 -2.02
C LEU A 45 5.86 -7.21 -2.59
N GLN A 46 5.04 -6.48 -1.84
CA GLN A 46 4.56 -5.15 -2.21
C GLN A 46 4.83 -4.15 -1.07
N LYS A 47 5.02 -2.87 -1.39
CA LYS A 47 5.09 -1.84 -0.34
C LYS A 47 3.78 -1.84 0.43
N TYR A 48 3.88 -2.02 1.75
CA TYR A 48 2.71 -1.93 2.59
C TYR A 48 2.24 -0.49 2.64
N GLN A 49 1.01 -0.26 2.19
CA GLN A 49 0.34 1.01 2.30
C GLN A 49 -0.89 0.78 3.17
N PRO A 50 -0.83 1.10 4.47
CA PRO A 50 -2.01 1.01 5.30
C PRO A 50 -3.06 1.98 4.75
N ASN A 51 -4.31 1.53 4.65
CA ASN A 51 -5.47 2.37 4.35
C ASN A 51 -5.60 2.94 2.93
N VAL A 52 -4.97 2.36 1.90
CA VAL A 52 -5.17 2.86 0.50
C VAL A 52 -6.65 2.92 0.12
N GLU A 53 -7.41 1.85 0.39
CA GLU A 53 -8.84 1.84 0.12
C GLU A 53 -9.60 2.92 0.90
N ARG A 54 -9.23 3.16 2.16
CA ARG A 54 -9.87 4.22 2.97
C ARG A 54 -9.50 5.61 2.46
N GLU A 55 -8.27 5.80 2.02
CA GLU A 55 -7.77 7.06 1.47
C GLU A 55 -8.44 7.38 0.12
N ASP A 56 -8.60 6.36 -0.74
CA ASP A 56 -9.31 6.50 -2.01
C ASP A 56 -10.80 6.80 -1.79
N VAL A 57 -11.44 6.12 -0.83
CA VAL A 57 -12.83 6.42 -0.44
C VAL A 57 -12.95 7.84 0.14
N THR A 58 -12.01 8.27 1.00
CA THR A 58 -12.06 9.64 1.55
C THR A 58 -11.84 10.70 0.48
N LYS A 59 -10.91 10.50 -0.47
CA LYS A 59 -10.73 11.38 -1.63
C LYS A 59 -11.99 11.45 -2.51
N GLY A 60 -12.64 10.31 -2.73
CA GLY A 60 -13.90 10.25 -3.46
C GLY A 60 -15.02 11.05 -2.79
N LEU A 61 -15.16 10.91 -1.46
CA LEU A 61 -16.14 11.66 -0.66
C LEU A 61 -15.83 13.16 -0.59
N GLU A 62 -14.56 13.53 -0.50
CA GLU A 62 -14.12 14.94 -0.53
C GLU A 62 -14.47 15.60 -1.87
N LYS A 63 -14.28 14.90 -2.99
CA LYS A 63 -14.67 15.38 -4.33
C LYS A 63 -16.19 15.55 -4.47
N LEU A 64 -16.98 14.65 -3.87
CA LEU A 64 -18.43 14.76 -3.87
C LEU A 64 -18.92 15.96 -3.05
N LYS A 65 -18.25 16.31 -1.94
CA LYS A 65 -18.58 17.47 -1.09
C LYS A 65 -18.64 18.79 -1.87
N GLU A 66 -17.85 18.93 -2.92
CA GLU A 66 -17.82 20.15 -3.76
C GLU A 66 -19.08 20.33 -4.62
N LEU A 67 -19.82 19.24 -4.89
CA LEU A 67 -20.95 19.22 -5.82
C LEU A 67 -22.33 19.28 -5.15
N VAL A 68 -22.41 19.12 -3.81
CA VAL A 68 -23.69 18.96 -3.09
C VAL A 68 -24.12 20.21 -2.31
N SER A 69 -25.43 20.30 -2.07
CA SER A 69 -26.13 21.30 -1.26
C SER A 69 -25.64 21.34 0.20
N SER A 70 -25.87 22.47 0.89
CA SER A 70 -25.37 22.73 2.25
C SER A 70 -25.77 21.67 3.29
N THR A 71 -26.93 21.03 3.14
CA THR A 71 -27.42 19.99 4.06
C THR A 71 -26.63 18.68 3.93
N ASP A 72 -26.26 18.29 2.72
CA ASP A 72 -25.55 17.04 2.44
C ASP A 72 -24.06 17.13 2.79
N LYS A 73 -23.49 18.35 2.81
CA LYS A 73 -22.11 18.59 3.21
C LYS A 73 -21.84 18.17 4.65
N ASP A 74 -22.78 18.38 5.57
CA ASP A 74 -22.62 18.00 6.99
C ASP A 74 -22.62 16.48 7.18
N VAL A 75 -23.47 15.77 6.43
CA VAL A 75 -23.52 14.29 6.43
C VAL A 75 -22.22 13.72 5.89
N LEU A 76 -21.71 14.26 4.77
CA LEU A 76 -20.43 13.85 4.18
C LEU A 76 -19.25 14.11 5.13
N GLU A 77 -19.25 15.24 5.83
CA GLU A 77 -18.20 15.59 6.78
C GLU A 77 -18.16 14.64 7.99
N ARG A 78 -19.34 14.26 8.52
CA ARG A 78 -19.44 13.23 9.57
C ARG A 78 -19.00 11.86 9.09
N ALA A 79 -19.35 11.48 7.86
CA ALA A 79 -18.93 10.21 7.27
C ALA A 79 -17.40 10.13 7.09
N ILE A 80 -16.78 11.19 6.57
CA ILE A 80 -15.32 11.31 6.43
C ILE A 80 -14.63 11.19 7.80
N LYS A 81 -15.22 11.80 8.85
CA LYS A 81 -14.69 11.76 10.22
C LYS A 81 -14.80 10.38 10.88
N LEU A 82 -15.71 9.51 10.45
CA LEU A 82 -15.84 8.14 10.96
C LEU A 82 -14.88 7.15 10.27
N ILE A 83 -14.40 7.49 9.06
CA ILE A 83 -13.50 6.64 8.26
C ILE A 83 -12.02 6.90 8.59
N LYS A 84 -11.67 8.14 8.93
CA LYS A 84 -10.34 8.58 9.40
C LYS A 84 -10.13 8.18 10.86
#